data_AF-K5XAE1-F1
#
_entry.id   AF-K5XAE1-F1
#
_cell.length_a   1.000
_cell.length_b   1.000
_cell.length_c   1.000
_cell.angle_alpha   90.00
_cell.angle_beta   90.00
_cell.angle_gamma   90.00
#
_symmetry.space_group_name_H-M   'P 1'
#
loop_
_entity.id
_entity.type
_entity.pdbx_description
1 polymer ?
#
loop_
_entity_poly.entity_id
_entity_poly.type
_entity_poly.pdbx_seq_one_letter_code
_entity_poly.pdbx_strand_id
1 'polypeptide(L)'
;KKNEPPVVLKAAIRLLHAIFTRSYETTEFRRQVATQNIPKLLVALVSLSELTSDIELKVVAIATLVDLIPLYPTLHKPSQQALSSLALRFLDGNPHTPIPSPLLSIASRLYCVIHVTGGKVGASNHWRKALDETLKFGTNTFWCLRTTFTGGISHLSKYLRRIKLSSLVSTSCDRQPSSTHFQVSSIVYRPVQVPVGEIVRFATLLLKCSDNKKEGFVDASTHALELTTTLKIQELGCSLVVSLAEKVKHHLQPYLAQLLGILAVHLETRNTGDHCYIILQTTQTLLLHYSTSSPLVATRLMKGILPLVSKILRDHNTRDTILDTIRLLLRDPYLDASVESISVRVLVSILLVIDRIPPTNLSSNRTLYQDLVLKLRRISTEFISGNSNTLSKSLPLISNALVRGDNTEFQRQLDLLLHPRLPPLVWSLPLAEKLSLVFSDESHEE
;
A
#
# COMPACT_ATOMS: atom_id res chain seq x y z
N LYS A 1 5.76 49.24 -4.96
CA LYS A 1 4.78 48.60 -4.05
C LYS A 1 5.56 47.89 -2.96
N LYS A 2 5.30 48.18 -1.69
CA LYS A 2 5.95 47.49 -0.56
C LYS A 2 5.43 46.05 -0.53
N ASN A 3 6.32 45.06 -0.48
CA ASN A 3 5.91 43.66 -0.36
C ASN A 3 5.42 43.42 1.07
N GLU A 4 4.20 42.92 1.21
CA GLU A 4 3.66 42.54 2.51
C GLU A 4 4.44 41.35 3.11
N PRO A 5 4.62 41.28 4.44
CA PRO A 5 5.30 40.16 5.07
C PRO A 5 4.60 38.81 4.77
N PRO A 6 5.34 37.71 4.55
CA PRO A 6 4.75 36.39 4.27
C PRO A 6 3.73 35.92 5.31
N VAL A 7 3.94 36.26 6.60
CA VAL A 7 3.03 35.92 7.69
C VAL A 7 1.66 36.59 7.50
N VAL A 8 1.64 37.87 7.10
CA VAL A 8 0.40 38.62 6.82
C VAL A 8 -0.33 38.01 5.63
N LEU A 9 0.41 37.65 4.57
CA LEU A 9 -0.17 36.99 3.39
C LEU A 9 -0.77 35.61 3.74
N LYS A 10 -0.09 34.78 4.55
CA LYS A 10 -0.63 33.50 5.03
C LYS A 10 -1.93 33.70 5.80
N ALA A 11 -1.98 34.70 6.69
CA ALA A 11 -3.17 35.01 7.48
C ALA A 11 -4.33 35.47 6.59
N ALA A 12 -4.06 36.35 5.63
CA ALA A 12 -5.06 36.82 4.66
C ALA A 12 -5.62 35.68 3.80
N ILE A 13 -4.77 34.79 3.29
CA ILE A 13 -5.20 33.63 2.50
C ILE A 13 -6.10 32.71 3.33
N ARG A 14 -5.72 32.41 4.59
CA ARG A 14 -6.53 31.57 5.50
C ARG A 14 -7.88 32.21 5.82
N LEU A 15 -7.93 33.52 6.04
CA LEU A 15 -9.17 34.25 6.27
C LEU A 15 -10.07 34.19 5.03
N LEU A 16 -9.53 34.47 3.84
CA LEU A 16 -10.28 34.39 2.58
C LEU A 16 -10.79 32.98 2.31
N HIS A 17 -9.95 31.96 2.55
CA HIS A 17 -10.36 30.56 2.47
C HIS A 17 -11.55 30.27 3.40
N ALA A 18 -11.47 30.67 4.67
CA ALA A 18 -12.56 30.47 5.62
C ALA A 18 -13.86 31.17 5.19
N ILE A 19 -13.78 32.42 4.70
CA ILE A 19 -14.94 33.17 4.20
C ILE A 19 -15.56 32.47 2.99
N PHE A 20 -14.76 32.07 1.99
CA PHE A 20 -15.27 31.44 0.78
C PHE A 20 -15.78 30.01 1.01
N THR A 21 -15.19 29.25 1.93
CA THR A 21 -15.70 27.92 2.29
C THR A 21 -17.03 28.02 3.03
N ARG A 22 -17.17 28.94 4.01
CA ARG A 22 -18.43 29.13 4.75
C ARG A 22 -19.54 29.72 3.89
N SER A 23 -19.21 30.65 2.99
CA SER A 23 -20.22 31.26 2.12
C SER A 23 -20.75 30.34 1.03
N TYR A 24 -20.13 29.19 0.78
CA TYR A 24 -20.64 28.20 -0.17
C TYR A 24 -22.06 27.74 0.18
N GLU A 25 -22.37 27.69 1.48
CA GLU A 25 -23.68 27.30 2.04
C GLU A 25 -24.74 28.41 1.86
N THR A 26 -24.33 29.67 1.64
CA THR A 26 -25.25 30.82 1.48
C THR A 26 -25.37 31.22 0.01
N THR A 27 -26.48 30.85 -0.63
CA THR A 27 -26.67 31.02 -2.09
C THR A 27 -26.57 32.47 -2.55
N GLU A 28 -27.05 33.43 -1.76
CA GLU A 28 -27.00 34.86 -2.08
C GLU A 28 -25.57 35.39 -2.08
N PHE A 29 -24.80 35.09 -1.03
CA PHE A 29 -23.40 35.47 -0.94
C PHE A 29 -22.58 34.86 -2.08
N ARG A 30 -22.85 33.59 -2.41
CA ARG A 30 -22.21 32.92 -3.56
C ARG A 30 -22.45 33.68 -4.87
N ARG A 31 -23.69 34.11 -5.11
CA ARG A 31 -24.07 34.82 -6.34
C ARG A 31 -23.48 36.23 -6.39
N GLN A 32 -23.56 36.98 -5.30
CA GLN A 32 -23.19 38.40 -5.27
C GLN A 32 -21.69 38.63 -5.05
N VAL A 33 -21.05 37.82 -4.20
CA VAL A 33 -19.67 38.04 -3.75
C VAL A 33 -18.72 37.00 -4.32
N ALA A 34 -18.98 35.70 -4.12
CA ALA A 34 -18.01 34.66 -4.49
C ALA A 34 -17.77 34.59 -6.00
N THR A 35 -18.83 34.72 -6.80
CA THR A 35 -18.76 34.66 -8.28
C THR A 35 -17.77 35.67 -8.87
N GLN A 36 -17.69 36.87 -8.31
CA GLN A 36 -16.80 37.93 -8.82
C GLN A 36 -15.38 37.86 -8.23
N ASN A 37 -15.24 37.35 -7.01
CA ASN A 37 -13.98 37.43 -6.26
C ASN A 37 -13.13 36.16 -6.33
N ILE A 38 -13.73 34.98 -6.50
CA ILE A 38 -12.99 33.72 -6.59
C ILE A 38 -12.04 33.66 -7.79
N PRO A 39 -12.43 34.08 -9.01
CA PRO A 39 -11.49 34.13 -10.13
C PRO A 39 -10.30 35.06 -9.85
N LYS A 40 -10.53 36.20 -9.19
CA LYS A 40 -9.46 37.15 -8.81
C LYS A 40 -8.52 36.53 -7.77
N LEU A 41 -9.08 35.88 -6.76
CA LEU A 41 -8.31 35.16 -5.75
C LEU A 41 -7.47 34.05 -6.41
N LEU A 42 -8.04 33.27 -7.32
CA LEU A 42 -7.29 32.24 -8.06
C LEU A 42 -6.06 32.84 -8.76
N VAL A 43 -6.24 33.92 -9.52
CA VAL A 43 -5.13 34.54 -10.26
C VAL A 43 -4.05 35.03 -9.30
N ALA A 44 -4.45 35.62 -8.17
CA ALA A 44 -3.53 36.05 -7.13
C ALA A 44 -2.78 34.88 -6.49
N LEU A 45 -3.46 33.77 -6.16
CA LEU A 45 -2.84 32.59 -5.56
C LEU A 45 -1.89 31.88 -6.53
N VAL A 46 -2.25 31.76 -7.82
CA VAL A 46 -1.37 31.23 -8.86
C VAL A 46 -0.12 32.09 -8.96
N SER A 47 -0.26 33.41 -9.16
CA SER A 47 0.88 34.33 -9.25
C SER A 47 1.76 34.30 -8.00
N LEU A 48 1.14 34.27 -6.81
CA LEU A 48 1.87 34.22 -5.54
C LEU A 48 2.69 32.93 -5.41
N SER A 49 2.12 31.79 -5.79
CA SER A 49 2.80 30.49 -5.75
C SER A 49 4.00 30.41 -6.70
N GLU A 50 3.97 31.18 -7.80
CA GLU A 50 5.05 31.27 -8.77
C GLU A 50 6.19 32.16 -8.30
N LEU A 51 5.84 33.37 -7.84
CA LEU A 51 6.81 34.44 -7.61
C LEU A 51 7.47 34.39 -6.23
N THR A 52 6.81 33.81 -5.22
CA THR A 52 7.39 33.79 -3.87
C THR A 52 8.52 32.77 -3.75
N SER A 53 9.48 33.00 -2.87
CA SER A 53 10.49 32.02 -2.46
C SER A 53 10.07 31.24 -1.21
N ASP A 54 9.11 31.74 -0.42
CA ASP A 54 8.64 31.09 0.80
C ASP A 54 7.79 29.84 0.48
N ILE A 55 8.37 28.67 0.77
CA ILE A 55 7.76 27.36 0.51
C ILE A 55 6.43 27.22 1.24
N GLU A 56 6.33 27.66 2.50
CA GLU A 56 5.09 27.54 3.27
C GLU A 56 3.98 28.40 2.68
N LEU A 57 4.32 29.59 2.18
CA LEU A 57 3.35 30.46 1.52
C LEU A 57 2.83 29.81 0.23
N LYS A 58 3.71 29.15 -0.56
CA LYS A 58 3.28 28.35 -1.72
C LYS A 58 2.34 27.23 -1.31
N VAL A 59 2.68 26.49 -0.26
CA VAL A 59 1.86 25.38 0.23
C VAL A 59 0.48 25.88 0.65
N VAL A 60 0.39 26.98 1.41
CA VAL A 60 -0.89 27.57 1.83
C VAL A 60 -1.70 28.07 0.63
N ALA A 61 -1.06 28.70 -0.35
CA ALA A 61 -1.73 29.20 -1.56
C ALA A 61 -2.31 28.05 -2.41
N ILE A 62 -1.52 27.00 -2.66
CA ILE A 62 -1.96 25.85 -3.45
C ILE A 62 -2.99 25.02 -2.68
N ALA A 63 -2.83 24.85 -1.37
CA ALA A 63 -3.84 24.18 -0.54
C ALA A 63 -5.19 24.88 -0.60
N THR A 64 -5.18 26.22 -0.57
CA THR A 64 -6.42 27.01 -0.73
C THR A 64 -7.06 26.76 -2.11
N LEU A 65 -6.27 26.62 -3.17
CA LEU A 65 -6.81 26.23 -4.49
C LEU A 65 -7.39 24.81 -4.47
N VAL A 66 -6.70 23.84 -3.84
CA VAL A 66 -7.17 22.45 -3.71
C VAL A 66 -8.55 22.39 -3.07
N ASP A 67 -8.77 23.18 -2.02
CA ASP A 67 -10.00 23.15 -1.24
C ASP A 67 -11.13 23.95 -1.92
N LEU A 68 -10.82 25.07 -2.59
CA LEU A 68 -11.84 25.91 -3.26
C LEU A 68 -12.30 25.35 -4.62
N ILE A 69 -11.46 24.63 -5.35
CA ILE A 69 -11.81 24.10 -6.69
C ILE A 69 -13.07 23.22 -6.66
N PRO A 70 -13.18 22.22 -5.75
CA PRO A 70 -14.39 21.39 -5.65
C PRO A 70 -15.65 22.15 -5.25
N LEU A 71 -15.52 23.27 -4.53
CA LEU A 71 -16.64 24.11 -4.11
C LEU A 71 -17.12 25.02 -5.26
N TYR A 72 -16.21 25.55 -6.08
CA TYR A 72 -16.53 26.52 -7.12
C TYR A 72 -16.07 26.11 -8.52
N PRO A 73 -16.35 24.88 -8.98
CA PRO A 73 -15.70 24.31 -10.16
C PRO A 73 -15.94 25.08 -11.45
N THR A 74 -17.13 25.68 -11.61
CA THR A 74 -17.49 26.47 -12.79
C THR A 74 -16.72 27.79 -12.87
N LEU A 75 -16.37 28.39 -11.73
CA LEU A 75 -15.61 29.65 -11.67
C LEU A 75 -14.14 29.44 -12.02
N HIS A 76 -13.63 28.22 -11.84
CA HIS A 76 -12.24 27.84 -12.13
C HIS A 76 -12.03 27.31 -13.56
N LYS A 77 -13.11 26.98 -14.29
CA LYS A 77 -13.04 26.44 -15.66
C LYS A 77 -12.17 27.26 -16.62
N PRO A 78 -12.23 28.62 -16.67
CA PRO A 78 -11.39 29.41 -17.56
C PRO A 78 -9.89 29.28 -17.26
N SER A 79 -9.54 28.92 -16.03
CA SER A 79 -8.15 28.80 -15.55
C SER A 79 -7.65 27.37 -15.49
N GLN A 80 -8.38 26.40 -16.07
CA GLN A 80 -8.01 24.98 -16.02
C GLN A 80 -6.58 24.73 -16.55
N GLN A 81 -6.21 25.35 -17.68
CA GLN A 81 -4.86 25.20 -18.24
C GLN A 81 -3.79 25.79 -17.31
N ALA A 82 -4.04 26.98 -16.74
CA ALA A 82 -3.10 27.62 -15.81
C ALA A 82 -2.90 26.79 -14.53
N LEU A 83 -3.98 26.23 -13.98
CA LEU A 83 -3.93 25.34 -12.82
C LEU A 83 -3.16 24.05 -13.14
N SER A 84 -3.40 23.46 -14.32
CA SER A 84 -2.69 22.26 -14.77
C SER A 84 -1.20 22.54 -14.94
N SER A 85 -0.83 23.65 -15.59
CA SER A 85 0.57 24.06 -15.75
C SER A 85 1.23 24.36 -14.40
N LEU A 86 0.50 24.98 -13.47
CA LEU A 86 0.98 25.25 -12.12
C LEU A 86 1.31 23.94 -11.39
N ALA A 87 0.36 23.00 -11.36
CA ALA A 87 0.54 21.71 -10.72
C ALA A 87 1.68 20.92 -11.37
N LEU A 88 1.68 20.81 -12.70
CA LEU A 88 2.69 20.07 -13.45
C LEU A 88 4.09 20.66 -13.26
N ARG A 89 4.27 21.98 -13.20
CA ARG A 89 5.58 22.58 -12.93
C ARG A 89 6.16 22.16 -11.57
N PHE A 90 5.32 22.04 -10.54
CA PHE A 90 5.76 21.55 -9.23
C PHE A 90 5.86 20.02 -9.16
N LEU A 91 5.21 19.29 -10.06
CA LEU A 91 5.37 17.84 -10.19
C LEU A 91 6.58 17.46 -11.06
N ASP A 92 6.94 18.31 -12.03
CA ASP A 92 8.05 18.09 -12.96
C ASP A 92 9.41 18.20 -12.28
N GLY A 93 9.51 18.97 -11.20
CA GLY A 93 10.77 19.14 -10.51
C GLY A 93 11.72 20.09 -11.23
N ASN A 94 12.82 20.42 -10.56
CA ASN A 94 14.02 20.88 -11.22
C ASN A 94 15.13 19.86 -10.91
N PRO A 95 15.87 19.38 -11.92
CA PRO A 95 16.93 18.39 -11.69
C PRO A 95 18.03 18.85 -10.72
N HIS A 96 18.18 20.16 -10.50
CA HIS A 96 19.20 20.74 -9.63
C HIS A 96 18.69 21.10 -8.24
N THR A 97 17.36 21.23 -8.07
CA THR A 97 16.77 21.64 -6.80
C THR A 97 15.59 20.72 -6.48
N PRO A 98 15.77 19.74 -5.56
CA PRO A 98 14.69 18.85 -5.17
C PRO A 98 13.53 19.67 -4.61
N ILE A 99 12.30 19.33 -5.03
CA ILE A 99 11.11 20.02 -4.57
C ILE A 99 10.78 19.55 -3.15
N PRO A 100 10.52 20.46 -2.21
CA PRO A 100 10.12 20.08 -0.85
C PRO A 100 8.89 19.17 -0.86
N SER A 101 8.94 18.08 -0.10
CA SER A 101 7.85 17.10 0.00
C SER A 101 6.45 17.70 0.25
N PRO A 102 6.28 18.71 1.15
CA PRO A 102 4.97 19.35 1.33
C PRO A 102 4.42 20.02 0.07
N LEU A 103 5.30 20.61 -0.75
CA LEU A 103 4.91 21.28 -1.99
C LEU A 103 4.52 20.26 -3.08
N LEU A 104 5.26 19.16 -3.17
CA LEU A 104 4.94 18.05 -4.08
C LEU A 104 3.61 17.39 -3.72
N SER A 105 3.37 17.16 -2.43
CA SER A 105 2.11 16.62 -1.92
C SER A 105 0.92 17.52 -2.25
N ILE A 106 1.04 18.84 -2.07
CA ILE A 106 -0.09 19.73 -2.37
C ILE A 106 -0.28 19.94 -3.88
N ALA A 107 0.79 19.92 -4.68
CA ALA A 107 0.71 20.00 -6.14
C ALA A 107 0.05 18.76 -6.75
N SER A 108 0.35 17.56 -6.24
CA SER A 108 -0.32 16.32 -6.66
C SER A 108 -1.81 16.34 -6.29
N ARG A 109 -2.16 16.81 -5.09
CA ARG A 109 -3.57 17.06 -4.71
C ARG A 109 -4.25 18.06 -5.64
N LEU A 110 -3.58 19.16 -6.00
CA LEU A 110 -4.11 20.14 -6.96
C LEU A 110 -4.40 19.48 -8.31
N TYR A 111 -3.43 18.74 -8.86
CA TYR A 111 -3.62 18.00 -10.12
C TYR A 111 -4.82 17.05 -10.06
N CYS A 112 -5.00 16.37 -8.92
CA CYS A 112 -6.11 15.44 -8.71
C CYS A 112 -7.48 16.11 -8.63
N VAL A 113 -7.62 17.38 -8.23
CA VAL A 113 -8.92 18.06 -8.13
C VAL A 113 -9.28 18.90 -9.35
N ILE A 114 -8.32 19.22 -10.23
CA ILE A 114 -8.56 20.07 -11.42
C ILE A 114 -9.64 19.47 -12.34
N HIS A 115 -9.76 18.15 -12.43
CA HIS A 115 -10.76 17.52 -13.28
C HIS A 115 -12.19 17.99 -13.00
N VAL A 116 -12.50 18.38 -11.74
CA VAL A 116 -13.84 18.84 -11.33
C VAL A 116 -14.25 20.12 -12.09
N THR A 117 -13.31 20.92 -12.60
CA THR A 117 -13.62 22.11 -13.42
C THR A 117 -14.28 21.77 -14.75
N GLY A 118 -14.24 20.50 -15.18
CA GLY A 118 -14.98 20.00 -16.34
C GLY A 118 -16.50 20.04 -16.20
N GLY A 119 -17.02 20.31 -15.00
CA GLY A 119 -18.45 20.32 -14.72
C GLY A 119 -19.09 18.94 -14.83
N LYS A 120 -20.42 18.89 -14.98
CA LYS A 120 -21.20 17.63 -14.89
C LYS A 120 -20.83 16.58 -15.95
N VAL A 121 -20.45 17.02 -17.16
CA VAL A 121 -20.21 16.12 -18.30
C VAL A 121 -18.72 15.96 -18.59
N GLY A 122 -17.91 17.01 -18.38
CA GLY A 122 -16.49 16.98 -18.71
C GLY A 122 -15.59 16.44 -17.60
N ALA A 123 -16.04 16.42 -16.34
CA ALA A 123 -15.18 16.05 -15.22
C ALA A 123 -14.68 14.60 -15.29
N SER A 124 -15.53 13.66 -15.68
CA SER A 124 -15.14 12.26 -15.86
C SER A 124 -14.10 12.10 -16.98
N ASN A 125 -14.29 12.79 -18.10
CA ASN A 125 -13.37 12.75 -19.24
C ASN A 125 -12.02 13.39 -18.88
N HIS A 126 -12.02 14.51 -18.16
CA HIS A 126 -10.79 15.14 -17.67
C HIS A 126 -10.06 14.27 -16.64
N TRP A 127 -10.79 13.67 -15.71
CA TRP A 127 -10.22 12.76 -14.72
C TRP A 127 -9.55 11.59 -15.43
N ARG A 128 -10.25 11.01 -16.40
CA ARG A 128 -9.75 9.87 -17.15
C ARG A 128 -8.51 10.22 -17.97
N LYS A 129 -8.55 11.34 -18.69
CA LYS A 129 -7.41 11.85 -19.47
C LYS A 129 -6.19 12.09 -18.57
N ALA A 130 -6.37 12.76 -17.43
CA ALA A 130 -5.29 13.01 -16.49
C ALA A 130 -4.67 11.71 -15.95
N LEU A 131 -5.50 10.68 -15.70
CA LEU A 131 -5.02 9.37 -15.25
C LEU A 131 -4.21 8.67 -16.35
N ASP A 132 -4.72 8.64 -17.59
CA ASP A 132 -4.03 8.05 -18.73
C ASP A 132 -2.69 8.75 -19.01
N GLU A 133 -2.66 10.09 -18.95
CA GLU A 133 -1.44 10.88 -19.06
C GLU A 133 -0.45 10.57 -17.93
N THR A 134 -0.94 10.41 -16.70
CA THR A 134 -0.11 10.05 -15.53
C THR A 134 0.48 8.65 -15.65
N LEU A 135 -0.32 7.65 -16.07
CA LEU A 135 0.15 6.28 -16.28
C LEU A 135 1.17 6.21 -17.43
N LYS A 136 0.91 6.92 -18.54
CA LYS A 136 1.85 7.02 -19.66
C LYS A 136 3.15 7.69 -19.24
N PHE A 137 3.07 8.80 -18.50
CA PHE A 137 4.23 9.47 -17.94
C PHE A 137 5.01 8.52 -17.03
N GLY A 138 4.36 7.89 -16.05
CA GLY A 138 4.99 6.98 -15.10
C GLY A 138 5.66 5.78 -15.78
N THR A 139 5.02 5.22 -16.81
CA THR A 139 5.59 4.13 -17.61
C THR A 139 6.83 4.59 -18.38
N ASN A 140 6.78 5.76 -19.01
CA ASN A 140 7.95 6.33 -19.69
C ASN A 140 9.08 6.57 -18.70
N THR A 141 8.80 7.18 -17.55
CA THR A 141 9.78 7.42 -16.49
C THR A 141 10.41 6.13 -16.00
N PHE A 142 9.63 5.07 -15.76
CA PHE A 142 10.15 3.75 -15.39
C PHE A 142 11.20 3.25 -16.39
N TRP A 143 10.90 3.29 -17.69
CA TRP A 143 11.85 2.87 -18.71
C TRP A 143 13.09 3.76 -18.80
N CYS A 144 12.97 5.03 -18.43
CA CYS A 144 14.09 5.97 -18.44
C CYS A 144 15.00 5.80 -17.21
N LEU A 145 14.48 5.25 -16.12
CA LEU A 145 15.26 4.85 -14.94
C LEU A 145 15.96 3.49 -15.11
N ARG A 146 15.66 2.76 -16.18
CA ARG A 146 16.01 1.33 -16.33
C ARG A 146 16.71 1.08 -17.65
N THR A 147 17.65 1.95 -18.01
CA THR A 147 18.33 1.93 -19.30
C THR A 147 19.31 0.76 -19.43
N THR A 148 19.75 0.19 -18.30
CA THR A 148 20.75 -0.89 -18.26
C THR A 148 20.16 -2.31 -18.22
N PHE A 149 18.84 -2.44 -18.19
CA PHE A 149 18.13 -3.73 -18.06
C PHE A 149 17.51 -4.20 -19.36
N THR A 150 17.23 -5.51 -19.45
CA THR A 150 16.56 -6.10 -20.62
C THR A 150 15.11 -5.61 -20.75
N GLY A 151 14.60 -5.54 -21.98
CA GLY A 151 13.20 -5.16 -22.26
C GLY A 151 12.93 -3.67 -22.46
N GLY A 152 13.94 -2.80 -22.37
CA GLY A 152 13.78 -1.37 -22.63
C GLY A 152 13.36 -1.05 -24.07
N ILE A 153 12.43 -0.10 -24.22
CA ILE A 153 11.99 0.41 -25.53
C ILE A 153 13.11 1.25 -26.15
N SER A 154 13.81 0.72 -27.15
CA SER A 154 14.97 1.35 -27.82
C SER A 154 14.69 2.77 -28.34
N HIS A 155 13.43 3.11 -28.66
CA HIS A 155 13.05 4.37 -29.29
C HIS A 155 13.01 5.58 -28.36
N LEU A 156 12.84 5.43 -27.03
CA LEU A 156 12.76 6.59 -26.12
C LEU A 156 14.13 7.22 -25.78
N SER A 157 15.24 6.53 -26.08
CA SER A 157 16.56 6.96 -25.59
C SER A 157 17.08 8.26 -26.19
N LYS A 158 16.59 8.71 -27.35
CA LYS A 158 17.16 9.88 -28.05
C LYS A 158 16.81 11.22 -27.40
N TYR A 159 15.60 11.37 -26.85
CA TYR A 159 15.16 12.65 -26.26
C TYR A 159 15.72 12.87 -24.85
N LEU A 160 15.96 11.79 -24.10
CA LEU A 160 16.23 11.86 -22.66
C LEU A 160 17.72 11.70 -22.28
N ARG A 161 18.61 11.39 -23.22
CA ARG A 161 20.08 11.41 -23.00
C ARG A 161 20.60 12.76 -22.52
N ARG A 162 19.82 13.84 -22.64
CA ARG A 162 20.22 15.18 -22.21
C ARG A 162 20.03 15.44 -20.71
N ILE A 163 19.24 14.63 -20.00
CA ILE A 163 18.98 14.80 -18.57
C ILE A 163 19.89 13.86 -17.79
N LYS A 164 20.62 14.38 -16.79
CA LYS A 164 21.49 13.56 -15.93
C LYS A 164 20.64 12.53 -15.17
N LEU A 165 21.01 11.25 -15.25
CA LEU A 165 20.26 10.15 -14.62
C LEU A 165 20.11 10.35 -13.10
N SER A 166 21.15 10.89 -12.45
CA SER A 166 21.14 11.18 -11.01
C SER A 166 20.04 12.16 -10.58
N SER A 167 19.72 13.16 -11.41
CA SER A 167 18.62 14.07 -11.13
C SER A 167 17.26 13.46 -11.46
N LEU A 168 17.20 12.57 -12.44
CA LEU A 168 15.99 11.86 -12.83
C LEU A 168 15.57 10.84 -11.76
N VAL A 169 16.54 10.18 -11.11
CA VAL A 169 16.28 9.25 -10.01
C VAL A 169 15.62 9.93 -8.81
N SER A 170 16.22 11.02 -8.32
CA SER A 170 15.68 11.73 -7.16
C SER A 170 14.30 12.35 -7.46
N THR A 171 14.12 12.94 -8.64
CA THR A 171 12.84 13.56 -9.01
C THR A 171 11.74 12.54 -9.30
N SER A 172 12.07 11.39 -9.90
CA SER A 172 11.08 10.39 -10.31
C SER A 172 10.55 9.54 -9.16
N CYS A 173 11.42 9.17 -8.22
CA CYS A 173 11.03 8.39 -7.04
C CYS A 173 10.07 9.17 -6.14
N ASP A 174 10.26 10.49 -6.02
CA ASP A 174 9.36 11.34 -5.23
C ASP A 174 8.05 11.65 -5.97
N ARG A 175 8.09 11.71 -7.31
CA ARG A 175 6.94 12.09 -8.16
C ARG A 175 5.86 11.01 -8.28
N GLN A 176 6.24 9.75 -8.45
CA GLN A 176 5.31 8.65 -8.74
C GLN A 176 4.31 8.27 -7.61
N PRO A 177 4.67 8.24 -6.31
CA PRO A 177 3.73 7.79 -5.27
C PRO A 177 2.56 8.75 -5.10
N SER A 178 2.82 10.05 -5.23
CA SER A 178 1.82 11.06 -4.91
C SER A 178 0.70 11.13 -5.95
N SER A 179 1.01 11.17 -7.25
CA SER A 179 -0.02 11.43 -8.27
C SER A 179 -1.02 10.27 -8.44
N THR A 180 -0.55 9.02 -8.47
CA THR A 180 -1.43 7.86 -8.73
C THR A 180 -2.29 7.49 -7.52
N HIS A 181 -1.72 7.58 -6.30
CA HIS A 181 -2.45 7.32 -5.06
C HIS A 181 -3.59 8.34 -4.83
N PHE A 182 -3.32 9.63 -5.05
CA PHE A 182 -4.30 10.67 -4.83
C PHE A 182 -5.41 10.68 -5.89
N GLN A 183 -5.13 10.25 -7.12
CA GLN A 183 -6.13 10.28 -8.17
C GLN A 183 -7.19 9.19 -8.03
N VAL A 184 -6.82 8.00 -7.54
CA VAL A 184 -7.79 6.92 -7.24
C VAL A 184 -8.60 7.25 -5.99
N SER A 185 -8.06 8.07 -5.09
CA SER A 185 -8.73 8.49 -3.85
C SER A 185 -9.52 9.80 -3.97
N SER A 186 -9.51 10.45 -5.13
CA SER A 186 -10.18 11.75 -5.27
C SER A 186 -11.70 11.60 -5.25
N ILE A 187 -12.37 12.52 -4.54
CA ILE A 187 -13.82 12.53 -4.45
C ILE A 187 -14.36 12.93 -5.82
N VAL A 188 -15.13 12.04 -6.45
CA VAL A 188 -15.85 12.33 -7.68
C VAL A 188 -17.35 12.31 -7.40
N TYR A 189 -18.04 13.39 -7.77
CA TYR A 189 -19.50 13.49 -7.61
C TYR A 189 -20.29 12.54 -8.51
N ARG A 190 -19.64 11.89 -9.47
CA ARG A 190 -20.23 10.96 -10.42
C ARG A 190 -19.33 9.74 -10.57
N PRO A 191 -19.90 8.55 -10.85
CA PRO A 191 -19.12 7.39 -11.20
C PRO A 191 -18.18 7.67 -12.37
N VAL A 192 -16.92 7.27 -12.23
CA VAL A 192 -15.89 7.34 -13.28
C VAL A 192 -15.44 5.95 -13.67
N GLN A 193 -15.13 5.76 -14.96
CA GLN A 193 -14.57 4.50 -15.45
C GLN A 193 -13.08 4.44 -15.14
N VAL A 194 -12.72 3.65 -14.13
CA VAL A 194 -11.34 3.41 -13.72
C VAL A 194 -10.71 2.34 -14.64
N PRO A 195 -9.55 2.60 -15.29
CA PRO A 195 -8.84 1.57 -16.06
C PRO A 195 -8.06 0.62 -15.16
N VAL A 196 -8.76 -0.23 -14.43
CA VAL A 196 -8.12 -1.14 -13.47
C VAL A 196 -7.01 -1.96 -14.15
N GLY A 197 -7.25 -2.49 -15.36
CA GLY A 197 -6.25 -3.24 -16.11
C GLY A 197 -4.97 -2.46 -16.42
N GLU A 198 -5.05 -1.19 -16.79
CA GLU A 198 -3.86 -0.37 -17.09
C GLU A 198 -3.09 -0.01 -15.82
N ILE A 199 -3.80 0.31 -14.73
CA ILE A 199 -3.16 0.62 -13.45
C ILE A 199 -2.48 -0.63 -12.90
N VAL A 200 -3.12 -1.80 -12.99
CA VAL A 200 -2.52 -3.07 -12.58
C VAL A 200 -1.33 -3.44 -13.48
N ARG A 201 -1.41 -3.21 -14.80
CA ARG A 201 -0.29 -3.43 -15.71
C ARG A 201 0.91 -2.57 -15.31
N PHE A 202 0.67 -1.30 -14.98
CA PHE A 202 1.69 -0.41 -14.48
C PHE A 202 2.24 -0.84 -13.11
N ALA A 203 1.39 -1.22 -12.16
CA ALA A 203 1.82 -1.76 -10.86
C ALA A 203 2.67 -3.03 -11.01
N THR A 204 2.26 -3.92 -11.91
CA THR A 204 2.99 -5.14 -12.27
C THR A 204 4.35 -4.82 -12.86
N LEU A 205 4.45 -3.78 -13.70
CA LEU A 205 5.72 -3.31 -14.26
C LEU A 205 6.67 -2.84 -13.15
N LEU A 206 6.17 -2.04 -12.20
CA LEU A 206 6.94 -1.56 -11.04
C LEU A 206 7.40 -2.74 -10.15
N LEU A 207 6.51 -3.69 -9.87
CA LEU A 207 6.82 -4.86 -9.05
C LEU A 207 7.78 -5.84 -9.74
N LYS A 208 7.68 -6.03 -11.06
CA LYS A 208 8.57 -6.94 -11.82
C LYS A 208 9.92 -6.32 -12.19
N CYS A 209 10.30 -5.21 -11.55
CA CYS A 209 11.63 -4.64 -11.69
C CYS A 209 12.67 -5.69 -11.31
N SER A 210 13.37 -6.26 -12.30
CA SER A 210 14.30 -7.39 -12.16
C SER A 210 15.76 -6.93 -12.18
N ASP A 211 16.67 -7.71 -11.61
CA ASP A 211 18.10 -7.36 -11.62
C ASP A 211 18.84 -7.84 -12.88
N ASN A 212 18.11 -8.30 -13.90
CA ASN A 212 18.71 -8.87 -15.11
C ASN A 212 19.34 -7.78 -15.99
N LYS A 213 20.67 -7.67 -15.88
CA LYS A 213 21.50 -6.80 -16.69
C LYS A 213 21.35 -7.14 -18.18
N LYS A 214 21.29 -6.11 -19.03
CA LYS A 214 21.31 -6.27 -20.49
C LYS A 214 22.69 -6.77 -20.96
N GLU A 215 22.71 -7.66 -21.95
CA GLU A 215 23.93 -8.06 -22.64
C GLU A 215 24.58 -6.87 -23.37
N GLY A 216 25.91 -6.72 -23.23
CA GLY A 216 26.70 -5.67 -23.87
C GLY A 216 27.41 -4.72 -22.90
N PHE A 217 28.06 -3.69 -23.46
CA PHE A 217 28.74 -2.66 -22.66
C PHE A 217 27.69 -1.80 -21.93
N VAL A 218 27.71 -1.89 -20.60
CA VAL A 218 26.87 -1.13 -19.69
C VAL A 218 27.79 -0.42 -18.72
N ASP A 219 27.64 0.90 -18.62
CA ASP A 219 28.35 1.68 -17.61
C ASP A 219 27.96 1.19 -16.20
N ALA A 220 28.97 0.73 -15.45
CA ALA A 220 28.79 0.14 -14.12
C ALA A 220 28.24 1.15 -13.11
N SER A 221 28.61 2.44 -13.24
CA SER A 221 28.15 3.47 -12.32
C SER A 221 26.66 3.76 -12.48
N THR A 222 26.20 3.88 -13.73
CA THR A 222 24.79 3.98 -14.08
C THR A 222 24.02 2.75 -13.59
N HIS A 223 24.49 1.53 -13.88
CA HIS A 223 23.81 0.30 -13.44
C HIS A 223 23.68 0.19 -11.92
N ALA A 224 24.74 0.50 -11.17
CA ALA A 224 24.71 0.51 -9.72
C ALA A 224 23.67 1.50 -9.19
N LEU A 225 23.58 2.69 -9.78
CA LEU A 225 22.59 3.69 -9.41
C LEU A 225 21.15 3.27 -9.77
N GLU A 226 20.94 2.58 -10.90
CA GLU A 226 19.62 2.02 -11.22
C GLU A 226 19.24 0.89 -10.22
N LEU A 227 20.19 0.03 -9.83
CA LEU A 227 19.97 -1.03 -8.83
C LEU A 227 19.56 -0.46 -7.46
N THR A 228 20.15 0.65 -7.00
CA THR A 228 19.76 1.26 -5.72
C THR A 228 18.34 1.82 -5.74
N THR A 229 17.77 2.09 -6.93
CA THR A 229 16.39 2.55 -7.08
C THR A 229 15.37 1.43 -7.23
N THR A 230 15.79 0.20 -7.54
CA THR A 230 14.89 -0.94 -7.77
C THR A 230 13.94 -1.15 -6.58
N LEU A 231 14.47 -1.16 -5.35
CA LEU A 231 13.64 -1.34 -4.16
C LEU A 231 12.61 -0.23 -4.03
N LYS A 232 13.00 1.03 -4.29
CA LYS A 232 12.08 2.16 -4.22
C LYS A 232 10.97 2.06 -5.26
N ILE A 233 11.29 1.64 -6.49
CA ILE A 233 10.32 1.39 -7.55
C ILE A 233 9.33 0.30 -7.13
N GLN A 234 9.82 -0.78 -6.54
CA GLN A 234 8.98 -1.88 -6.05
C GLN A 234 8.09 -1.44 -4.87
N GLU A 235 8.57 -0.58 -3.96
CA GLU A 235 7.76 0.02 -2.89
C GLU A 235 6.60 0.85 -3.46
N LEU A 236 6.83 1.59 -4.56
CA LEU A 236 5.79 2.32 -5.26
C LEU A 236 4.75 1.38 -5.88
N GLY A 237 5.21 0.29 -6.48
CA GLY A 237 4.34 -0.78 -6.98
C GLY A 237 3.47 -1.38 -5.87
N CYS A 238 4.07 -1.69 -4.72
CA CYS A 238 3.38 -2.20 -3.53
C CYS A 238 2.32 -1.21 -3.01
N SER A 239 2.70 0.06 -2.84
CA SER A 239 1.79 1.12 -2.39
C SER A 239 0.60 1.30 -3.35
N LEU A 240 0.85 1.24 -4.66
CA LEU A 240 -0.20 1.31 -5.67
C LEU A 240 -1.15 0.10 -5.58
N VAL A 241 -0.62 -1.11 -5.38
CA VAL A 241 -1.44 -2.33 -5.20
C VAL A 241 -2.30 -2.25 -3.94
N VAL A 242 -1.75 -1.81 -2.80
CA VAL A 242 -2.52 -1.57 -1.56
C VAL A 242 -3.68 -0.61 -1.82
N SER A 243 -3.40 0.49 -2.51
CA SER A 243 -4.40 1.50 -2.86
C SER A 243 -5.52 0.93 -3.74
N LEU A 244 -5.16 0.11 -4.73
CA LEU A 244 -6.14 -0.57 -5.58
C LEU A 244 -6.98 -1.56 -4.77
N ALA A 245 -6.35 -2.34 -3.89
CA ALA A 245 -7.04 -3.34 -3.06
C ALA A 245 -8.14 -2.68 -2.21
N GLU A 246 -7.84 -1.54 -1.59
CA GLU A 246 -8.76 -0.80 -0.73
C GLU A 246 -9.88 -0.07 -1.50
N LYS A 247 -9.55 0.54 -2.65
CA LYS A 247 -10.47 1.44 -3.36
C LYS A 247 -11.28 0.75 -4.46
N VAL A 248 -10.68 -0.20 -5.17
CA VAL A 248 -11.27 -0.84 -6.36
C VAL A 248 -12.00 -2.15 -6.01
N LYS A 249 -11.69 -2.75 -4.86
CA LYS A 249 -12.38 -3.93 -4.33
C LYS A 249 -12.44 -5.06 -5.40
N HIS A 250 -13.60 -5.70 -5.54
CA HIS A 250 -13.84 -6.84 -6.43
C HIS A 250 -13.34 -6.71 -7.88
N HIS A 251 -13.17 -5.50 -8.44
CA HIS A 251 -12.60 -5.36 -9.78
C HIS A 251 -11.11 -5.71 -9.88
N LEU A 252 -10.40 -5.87 -8.75
CA LEU A 252 -9.01 -6.34 -8.71
C LEU A 252 -8.90 -7.88 -8.84
N GLN A 253 -9.99 -8.61 -8.59
CA GLN A 253 -9.99 -10.09 -8.55
C GLN A 253 -9.36 -10.77 -9.78
N PRO A 254 -9.62 -10.32 -11.04
CA PRO A 254 -9.04 -10.97 -12.22
C PRO A 254 -7.51 -10.92 -12.29
N TYR A 255 -6.88 -10.02 -11.54
CA TYR A 255 -5.44 -9.80 -11.54
C TYR A 255 -4.72 -10.34 -10.31
N LEU A 256 -5.48 -10.82 -9.32
CA LEU A 256 -4.96 -11.18 -8.01
C LEU A 256 -3.90 -12.28 -8.06
N ALA A 257 -4.15 -13.34 -8.84
CA ALA A 257 -3.20 -14.46 -8.96
C ALA A 257 -1.84 -14.01 -9.52
N GLN A 258 -1.84 -13.06 -10.46
CA GLN A 258 -0.62 -12.49 -11.01
C GLN A 258 0.12 -11.64 -9.98
N LEU A 259 -0.59 -10.74 -9.29
CA LEU A 259 0.01 -9.85 -8.28
C LEU A 259 0.58 -10.65 -7.11
N LEU A 260 -0.19 -11.57 -6.53
CA LEU A 260 0.25 -12.45 -5.46
C LEU A 260 1.39 -13.37 -5.91
N GLY A 261 1.38 -13.85 -7.15
CA GLY A 261 2.49 -14.63 -7.71
C GLY A 261 3.80 -13.83 -7.76
N ILE A 262 3.75 -12.54 -8.09
CA ILE A 262 4.93 -11.65 -8.07
C ILE A 262 5.41 -11.41 -6.64
N LEU A 263 4.49 -11.13 -5.71
CA LEU A 263 4.83 -10.93 -4.30
C LEU A 263 5.42 -12.20 -3.67
N ALA A 264 4.94 -13.39 -4.06
CA ALA A 264 5.51 -14.66 -3.63
C ALA A 264 6.96 -14.81 -4.08
N VAL A 265 7.28 -14.48 -5.34
CA VAL A 265 8.65 -14.47 -5.84
C VAL A 265 9.53 -13.54 -5.00
N HIS A 266 9.06 -12.34 -4.69
CA HIS A 266 9.82 -11.38 -3.87
C HIS A 266 10.04 -11.84 -2.43
N LEU A 267 9.08 -12.57 -1.85
CA LEU A 267 9.25 -13.17 -0.52
C LEU A 267 10.26 -14.34 -0.56
N GLU A 268 10.25 -15.13 -1.64
CA GLU A 268 11.20 -16.22 -1.85
C GLU A 268 12.64 -15.74 -2.08
N THR A 269 12.85 -14.59 -2.75
CA THR A 269 14.19 -14.05 -3.05
C THR A 269 14.93 -13.46 -1.83
N ARG A 270 14.41 -13.63 -0.61
CA ARG A 270 15.04 -13.22 0.67
C ARG A 270 15.42 -11.75 0.73
N ASN A 271 14.46 -10.87 0.45
CA ASN A 271 14.62 -9.45 0.69
C ASN A 271 14.93 -9.17 2.17
N THR A 272 15.98 -8.38 2.44
CA THR A 272 16.39 -7.98 3.79
C THR A 272 15.81 -6.61 4.14
N GLY A 273 15.62 -6.35 5.44
CA GLY A 273 15.19 -5.05 5.96
C GLY A 273 13.74 -4.66 5.64
N ASP A 274 13.52 -3.34 5.57
CA ASP A 274 12.21 -2.68 5.47
C ASP A 274 11.42 -3.05 4.21
N HIS A 275 12.12 -3.39 3.13
CA HIS A 275 11.45 -3.77 1.87
C HIS A 275 10.61 -5.04 2.02
N CYS A 276 11.10 -6.01 2.79
CA CYS A 276 10.36 -7.23 3.08
C CYS A 276 9.05 -6.93 3.84
N TYR A 277 9.08 -5.97 4.76
CA TYR A 277 7.89 -5.52 5.48
C TYR A 277 6.84 -4.94 4.53
N ILE A 278 7.24 -4.12 3.56
CA ILE A 278 6.33 -3.50 2.58
C ILE A 278 5.66 -4.57 1.69
N ILE A 279 6.42 -5.58 1.27
CA ILE A 279 5.87 -6.72 0.50
C ILE A 279 4.89 -7.53 1.36
N LEU A 280 5.24 -7.81 2.62
CA LEU A 280 4.38 -8.53 3.56
C LEU A 280 3.08 -7.76 3.82
N GLN A 281 3.17 -6.45 4.08
CA GLN A 281 2.01 -5.59 4.29
C GLN A 281 1.10 -5.58 3.05
N THR A 282 1.69 -5.48 1.86
CA THR A 282 0.94 -5.54 0.60
C THR A 282 0.23 -6.89 0.43
N THR A 283 0.92 -7.97 0.75
CA THR A 283 0.37 -9.34 0.71
C THR A 283 -0.78 -9.49 1.71
N GLN A 284 -0.60 -9.02 2.94
CA GLN A 284 -1.63 -9.02 3.98
C GLN A 284 -2.88 -8.25 3.53
N THR A 285 -2.71 -7.03 3.00
CA THR A 285 -3.84 -6.22 2.52
C THR A 285 -4.60 -6.91 1.40
N LEU A 286 -3.91 -7.58 0.47
CA LEU A 286 -4.57 -8.36 -0.57
C LEU A 286 -5.34 -9.54 0.02
N LEU A 287 -4.72 -10.33 0.92
CA LEU A 287 -5.37 -11.48 1.53
C LEU A 287 -6.53 -11.11 2.47
N LEU A 288 -6.52 -9.89 3.02
CA LEU A 288 -7.63 -9.37 3.83
C LEU A 288 -8.90 -9.16 2.99
N HIS A 289 -8.74 -8.78 1.71
CA HIS A 289 -9.84 -8.44 0.82
C HIS A 289 -10.21 -9.55 -0.16
N TYR A 290 -9.31 -10.49 -0.42
CA TYR A 290 -9.48 -11.50 -1.47
C TYR A 290 -8.94 -12.87 -1.03
N SER A 291 -9.63 -13.94 -1.43
CA SER A 291 -9.11 -15.31 -1.34
C SER A 291 -8.12 -15.57 -2.46
N THR A 292 -7.08 -16.38 -2.22
CA THR A 292 -6.25 -16.83 -3.33
C THR A 292 -7.08 -17.77 -4.20
N SER A 293 -7.17 -17.50 -5.51
CA SER A 293 -7.93 -18.38 -6.42
C SER A 293 -7.12 -19.61 -6.87
N SER A 294 -5.91 -19.83 -6.33
CA SER A 294 -4.96 -20.82 -6.84
C SER A 294 -4.10 -21.43 -5.73
N PRO A 295 -4.05 -22.78 -5.63
CA PRO A 295 -3.29 -23.47 -4.59
C PRO A 295 -1.79 -23.23 -4.69
N LEU A 296 -1.28 -23.09 -5.91
CA LEU A 296 0.14 -22.83 -6.16
C LEU A 296 0.56 -21.47 -5.59
N VAL A 297 -0.30 -20.46 -5.68
CA VAL A 297 0.00 -19.11 -5.18
C VAL A 297 -0.02 -19.08 -3.65
N ALA A 298 -1.06 -19.62 -3.00
CA ALA A 298 -1.13 -19.73 -1.54
C ALA A 298 0.09 -20.45 -0.96
N THR A 299 0.43 -21.59 -1.58
CA THR A 299 1.55 -22.43 -1.16
C THR A 299 2.89 -21.72 -1.28
N ARG A 300 3.12 -20.99 -2.38
CA ARG A 300 4.37 -20.22 -2.57
C ARG A 300 4.47 -19.05 -1.60
N LEU A 301 3.38 -18.31 -1.40
CA LEU A 301 3.34 -17.24 -0.40
C LEU A 301 3.70 -17.78 0.98
N MET A 302 3.08 -18.88 1.41
CA MET A 302 3.37 -19.49 2.71
C MET A 302 4.83 -19.92 2.81
N LYS A 303 5.37 -20.59 1.79
CA LYS A 303 6.79 -20.97 1.74
C LYS A 303 7.74 -19.77 1.81
N GLY A 304 7.40 -18.65 1.18
CA GLY A 304 8.17 -17.41 1.28
C GLY A 304 8.10 -16.75 2.66
N ILE A 305 6.98 -16.90 3.37
CA ILE A 305 6.75 -16.28 4.68
C ILE A 305 7.33 -17.12 5.83
N LEU A 306 7.29 -18.45 5.75
CA LEU A 306 7.75 -19.33 6.83
C LEU A 306 9.18 -19.04 7.33
N PRO A 307 10.19 -18.79 6.46
CA PRO A 307 11.53 -18.42 6.92
C PRO A 307 11.56 -17.11 7.74
N LEU A 308 10.60 -16.20 7.50
CA LEU A 308 10.50 -14.92 8.19
C LEU A 308 9.94 -15.04 9.60
N VAL A 309 9.33 -16.18 9.93
CA VAL A 309 8.84 -16.50 11.28
C VAL A 309 9.98 -16.43 12.31
N SER A 310 11.21 -16.78 11.92
CA SER A 310 12.38 -16.60 12.79
C SER A 310 12.63 -15.14 13.23
N LYS A 311 12.13 -14.16 12.46
CA LYS A 311 12.23 -12.72 12.76
C LYS A 311 11.14 -12.23 13.72
N ILE A 312 10.05 -12.98 13.92
CA ILE A 312 8.93 -12.61 14.82
C ILE A 312 9.42 -12.27 16.23
N LEU A 313 10.44 -12.99 16.70
CA LEU A 313 11.00 -12.79 18.04
C LEU A 313 11.92 -11.56 18.14
N ARG A 314 12.38 -11.01 17.01
CA ARG A 314 13.38 -9.93 16.96
C ARG A 314 12.78 -8.56 16.62
N ASP A 315 11.76 -8.53 15.76
CA ASP A 315 11.20 -7.28 15.25
C ASP A 315 9.68 -7.19 15.49
N HIS A 316 9.31 -6.22 16.32
CA HIS A 316 7.93 -5.97 16.71
C HIS A 316 7.06 -5.45 15.57
N ASN A 317 7.63 -4.66 14.64
CA ASN A 317 6.85 -4.04 13.56
C ASN A 317 6.41 -5.07 12.53
N THR A 318 7.31 -5.99 12.15
CA THR A 318 7.02 -7.04 11.16
C THR A 318 6.22 -8.21 11.72
N ARG A 319 6.36 -8.48 13.03
CA ARG A 319 5.73 -9.60 13.72
C ARG A 319 4.23 -9.69 13.48
N ASP A 320 3.51 -8.58 13.68
CA ASP A 320 2.07 -8.58 13.58
C ASP A 320 1.58 -8.88 12.18
N THR A 321 2.23 -8.26 11.19
CA THR A 321 1.98 -8.48 9.76
C THR A 321 2.26 -9.93 9.36
N ILE A 322 3.37 -10.52 9.80
CA ILE A 322 3.71 -11.92 9.50
C ILE A 322 2.64 -12.87 10.04
N LEU A 323 2.30 -12.74 11.34
CA LEU A 323 1.33 -13.62 11.99
C LEU A 323 -0.06 -13.48 11.37
N ASP A 324 -0.50 -12.27 11.05
CA ASP A 324 -1.79 -12.06 10.38
C ASP A 324 -1.78 -12.60 8.95
N THR A 325 -0.67 -12.48 8.22
CA THR A 325 -0.55 -13.03 6.86
C THR A 325 -0.59 -14.56 6.89
N ILE A 326 0.12 -15.21 7.82
CA ILE A 326 0.05 -16.67 8.01
C ILE A 326 -1.37 -17.08 8.38
N ARG A 327 -2.01 -16.33 9.29
CA ARG A 327 -3.39 -16.60 9.70
C ARG A 327 -4.35 -16.55 8.50
N LEU A 328 -4.24 -15.51 7.67
CA LEU A 328 -5.07 -15.35 6.48
C LEU A 328 -4.82 -16.47 5.44
N LEU A 329 -3.57 -16.88 5.23
CA LEU A 329 -3.25 -17.98 4.31
C LEU A 329 -3.73 -19.34 4.81
N LEU A 330 -3.68 -19.62 6.10
CA LEU A 330 -4.19 -20.86 6.68
C LEU A 330 -5.73 -20.94 6.64
N ARG A 331 -6.43 -19.82 6.46
CA ARG A 331 -7.87 -19.81 6.15
C ARG A 331 -8.17 -20.12 4.69
N ASP A 332 -7.15 -20.11 3.83
CA ASP A 332 -7.35 -20.28 2.41
C ASP A 332 -7.60 -21.76 2.08
N PRO A 333 -8.75 -22.11 1.49
CA PRO A 333 -9.08 -23.51 1.20
C PRO A 333 -8.19 -24.14 0.13
N TYR A 334 -7.39 -23.34 -0.59
CA TYR A 334 -6.47 -23.82 -1.60
C TYR A 334 -5.04 -24.05 -1.07
N LEU A 335 -4.77 -23.79 0.21
CA LEU A 335 -3.44 -24.06 0.75
C LEU A 335 -3.14 -25.57 0.71
N ASP A 336 -1.96 -25.94 0.23
CA ASP A 336 -1.54 -27.35 0.21
C ASP A 336 -1.44 -27.92 1.63
N ALA A 337 -2.05 -29.08 1.86
CA ALA A 337 -2.16 -29.69 3.18
C ALA A 337 -0.80 -29.97 3.86
N SER A 338 0.26 -30.24 3.08
CA SER A 338 1.60 -30.45 3.64
C SER A 338 2.17 -29.14 4.19
N VAL A 339 1.96 -28.03 3.46
CA VAL A 339 2.43 -26.70 3.84
C VAL A 339 1.58 -26.12 4.96
N GLU A 340 0.27 -26.35 4.95
CA GLU A 340 -0.62 -26.07 6.08
C GLU A 340 -0.13 -26.79 7.34
N SER A 341 0.14 -28.11 7.25
CA SER A 341 0.64 -28.90 8.37
C SER A 341 1.95 -28.35 8.93
N ILE A 342 2.93 -28.05 8.08
CA ILE A 342 4.22 -27.48 8.51
C ILE A 342 4.01 -26.12 9.18
N SER A 343 3.15 -25.27 8.62
CA SER A 343 2.89 -23.93 9.14
C SER A 343 2.24 -23.97 10.51
N VAL A 344 1.26 -24.87 10.71
CA VAL A 344 0.62 -25.09 12.00
C VAL A 344 1.64 -25.60 13.02
N ARG A 345 2.47 -26.59 12.68
CA ARG A 345 3.52 -27.08 13.58
C ARG A 345 4.48 -25.97 14.00
N VAL A 346 4.96 -25.16 13.05
CA VAL A 346 5.84 -24.02 13.36
C VAL A 346 5.18 -23.04 14.34
N LEU A 347 3.91 -22.68 14.15
CA LEU A 347 3.19 -21.81 15.09
C LEU A 347 3.05 -22.45 16.48
N VAL A 348 2.75 -23.74 16.55
CA VAL A 348 2.64 -24.49 17.81
C VAL A 348 4.00 -24.57 18.51
N SER A 349 5.08 -24.86 17.79
CA SER A 349 6.43 -24.89 18.35
C SER A 349 6.81 -23.54 18.95
N ILE A 350 6.47 -22.42 18.29
CA ILE A 350 6.69 -21.08 18.84
C ILE A 350 5.85 -20.89 20.10
N LEU A 351 4.58 -21.29 20.09
CA LEU A 351 3.70 -21.18 21.26
C LEU A 351 4.19 -22.03 22.45
N LEU A 352 4.80 -23.19 22.21
CA LEU A 352 5.35 -24.04 23.28
C LEU A 352 6.68 -23.51 23.82
N VAL A 353 7.51 -22.91 22.96
CA VAL A 353 8.82 -22.38 23.32
C VAL A 353 8.72 -20.99 23.95
N ILE A 354 7.75 -20.15 23.54
CA ILE A 354 7.66 -18.76 24.01
C ILE A 354 7.44 -18.64 25.52
N ASP A 355 6.72 -19.59 26.12
CA ASP A 355 6.50 -19.65 27.58
C ASP A 355 7.78 -20.03 28.35
N ARG A 356 8.77 -20.64 27.67
CA ARG A 356 10.08 -20.99 28.26
C ARG A 356 11.10 -19.87 28.14
N ILE A 357 10.87 -18.89 27.26
CA ILE A 357 11.79 -17.76 27.06
C ILE A 357 11.43 -16.65 28.05
N PRO A 358 12.37 -16.20 28.92
CA PRO A 358 12.14 -15.05 29.78
C PRO A 358 11.70 -13.83 28.96
N PRO A 359 10.63 -13.11 29.33
CA PRO A 359 10.12 -11.97 28.55
C PRO A 359 11.17 -10.91 28.24
N THR A 360 12.13 -10.73 29.16
CA THR A 360 13.28 -9.80 29.03
C THR A 360 14.18 -10.11 27.84
N ASN A 361 14.20 -11.36 27.35
CA ASN A 361 15.00 -11.76 26.20
C ASN A 361 14.32 -11.44 24.86
N LEU A 362 13.01 -11.19 24.85
CA LEU A 362 12.23 -10.93 23.65
C LEU A 362 11.94 -9.43 23.47
N SER A 363 11.63 -8.72 24.55
CA SER A 363 11.42 -7.27 24.51
C SER A 363 11.65 -6.64 25.87
N SER A 364 12.14 -5.41 25.89
CA SER A 364 12.14 -4.57 27.09
C SER A 364 10.71 -4.21 27.53
N ASN A 365 9.74 -4.26 26.61
CA ASN A 365 8.35 -3.98 26.90
C ASN A 365 7.55 -5.27 27.17
N ARG A 366 7.12 -5.44 28.42
CA ARG A 366 6.32 -6.60 28.87
C ARG A 366 4.98 -6.73 28.16
N THR A 367 4.36 -5.63 27.73
CA THR A 367 3.06 -5.67 27.03
C THR A 367 3.20 -6.36 25.68
N LEU A 368 4.32 -6.11 24.96
CA LEU A 368 4.57 -6.70 23.65
C LEU A 368 4.72 -8.22 23.68
N TYR A 369 5.24 -8.77 24.79
CA TYR A 369 5.30 -10.22 24.99
C TYR A 369 3.89 -10.81 25.18
N GLN A 370 3.08 -10.18 26.04
CA GLN A 370 1.70 -10.62 26.29
C GLN A 370 0.85 -10.55 25.01
N ASP A 371 0.98 -9.48 24.23
CA ASP A 371 0.28 -9.31 22.96
C ASP A 371 0.64 -10.42 21.96
N LEU A 372 1.92 -10.80 21.88
CA LEU A 372 2.38 -11.89 21.02
C LEU A 372 1.81 -13.24 21.44
N VAL A 373 1.90 -13.57 22.74
CA VAL A 373 1.35 -14.83 23.26
C VAL A 373 -0.15 -14.90 23.03
N LEU A 374 -0.89 -13.81 23.30
CA LEU A 374 -2.33 -13.73 23.02
C LEU A 374 -2.63 -13.89 21.54
N LYS A 375 -1.85 -13.26 20.65
CA LYS A 375 -2.03 -13.38 19.20
C LYS A 375 -1.76 -14.80 18.71
N LEU A 376 -0.68 -15.43 19.14
CA LEU A 376 -0.37 -16.83 18.81
C LEU A 376 -1.47 -17.77 19.29
N ARG A 377 -1.91 -17.64 20.54
CA ARG A 377 -3.02 -18.44 21.09
C ARG A 377 -4.32 -18.24 20.31
N ARG A 378 -4.65 -17.00 19.94
CA ARG A 378 -5.82 -16.68 19.10
C ARG A 378 -5.74 -17.33 17.72
N ILE A 379 -4.55 -17.32 17.11
CA ILE A 379 -4.30 -17.94 15.82
C ILE A 379 -4.43 -19.47 15.94
N SER A 380 -3.79 -20.09 16.94
CA SER A 380 -3.87 -21.54 17.15
C SER A 380 -5.28 -22.04 17.48
N THR A 381 -6.05 -21.30 18.27
CA THR A 381 -7.44 -21.64 18.63
C THR A 381 -8.39 -21.56 17.44
N GLU A 382 -8.22 -20.53 16.62
CA GLU A 382 -8.95 -20.43 15.37
C GLU A 382 -8.67 -21.63 14.46
N PHE A 383 -7.41 -22.07 14.36
CA PHE A 383 -7.10 -23.25 13.56
C PHE A 383 -7.69 -24.51 14.13
N ILE A 384 -7.66 -24.74 15.44
CA ILE A 384 -8.30 -25.91 16.05
C ILE A 384 -9.79 -26.01 15.69
N SER A 385 -10.48 -24.87 15.59
CA SER A 385 -11.91 -24.86 15.23
C SER A 385 -12.20 -25.24 13.76
N GLY A 386 -11.16 -25.34 12.93
CA GLY A 386 -11.27 -25.74 11.53
C GLY A 386 -11.51 -27.24 11.33
N ASN A 387 -11.75 -27.63 10.08
CA ASN A 387 -12.01 -29.01 9.65
C ASN A 387 -10.76 -29.74 9.12
N SER A 388 -9.57 -29.20 9.36
CA SER A 388 -8.32 -29.78 8.84
C SER A 388 -7.88 -30.99 9.64
N ASN A 389 -7.55 -32.09 8.95
CA ASN A 389 -7.06 -33.33 9.56
C ASN A 389 -5.75 -33.14 10.33
N THR A 390 -4.98 -32.09 10.04
CA THR A 390 -3.76 -31.75 10.79
C THR A 390 -4.09 -31.41 12.25
N LEU A 391 -5.29 -30.91 12.52
CA LEU A 391 -5.69 -30.38 13.83
C LEU A 391 -5.87 -31.47 14.88
N SER A 392 -6.36 -32.65 14.50
CA SER A 392 -6.52 -33.76 15.44
C SER A 392 -5.18 -34.18 16.05
N LYS A 393 -4.09 -33.97 15.32
CA LYS A 393 -2.72 -34.27 15.75
C LYS A 393 -2.13 -33.19 16.66
N SER A 394 -2.44 -31.93 16.43
CA SER A 394 -1.89 -30.80 17.22
C SER A 394 -2.78 -30.39 18.41
N LEU A 395 -4.03 -30.87 18.47
CA LEU A 395 -5.00 -30.52 19.52
C LEU A 395 -4.48 -30.77 20.95
N PRO A 396 -3.86 -31.91 21.29
CA PRO A 396 -3.35 -32.13 22.65
C PRO A 396 -2.26 -31.12 23.03
N LEU A 397 -1.36 -30.80 22.10
CA LEU A 397 -0.27 -29.85 22.33
C LEU A 397 -0.80 -28.43 22.53
N ILE A 398 -1.73 -28.00 21.67
CA ILE A 398 -2.32 -26.67 21.77
C ILE A 398 -3.21 -26.56 23.02
N SER A 399 -4.03 -27.56 23.33
CA SER A 399 -4.87 -27.56 24.53
C SER A 399 -4.03 -27.41 25.80
N ASN A 400 -2.91 -28.14 25.92
CA ASN A 400 -1.98 -28.00 27.03
C ASN A 400 -1.37 -26.58 27.09
N ALA A 401 -0.97 -26.03 25.95
CA ALA A 401 -0.44 -24.66 25.88
C ALA A 401 -1.49 -23.59 26.24
N LEU A 402 -2.76 -23.83 25.94
CA LEU A 402 -3.87 -22.92 26.26
C LEU A 402 -4.28 -23.02 27.73
N VAL A 403 -4.35 -24.23 28.31
CA VAL A 403 -4.74 -24.47 29.71
C VAL A 403 -3.74 -23.84 30.69
N ARG A 404 -2.46 -23.76 30.33
CA ARG A 404 -1.43 -23.09 31.13
C ARG A 404 -1.61 -21.57 31.24
N GLY A 405 -2.43 -20.96 30.38
CA GLY A 405 -2.76 -19.55 30.46
C GLY A 405 -4.04 -19.30 31.26
N ASP A 406 -4.05 -18.30 32.14
CA ASP A 406 -5.24 -17.82 32.86
C ASP A 406 -6.27 -17.10 31.97
N ASN A 407 -6.34 -17.46 30.68
CA ASN A 407 -7.29 -16.85 29.74
C ASN A 407 -8.57 -17.70 29.65
N THR A 408 -9.57 -17.29 30.41
CA THR A 408 -10.90 -17.91 30.48
C THR A 408 -11.61 -17.96 29.12
N GLU A 409 -11.31 -17.06 28.19
CA GLU A 409 -11.89 -17.07 26.85
C GLU A 409 -11.48 -18.31 26.06
N PHE A 410 -10.20 -18.69 26.14
CA PHE A 410 -9.69 -19.87 25.44
C PHE A 410 -10.18 -21.17 26.07
N GLN A 411 -10.27 -21.22 27.40
CA GLN A 411 -10.90 -22.35 28.09
C GLN A 411 -12.35 -22.51 27.65
N ARG A 412 -13.10 -21.40 27.52
CA ARG A 412 -14.47 -21.43 26.99
C ARG A 412 -14.53 -21.91 25.55
N GLN A 413 -13.61 -21.48 24.68
CA GLN A 413 -13.58 -21.96 23.28
C GLN A 413 -13.25 -23.45 23.20
N LEU A 414 -12.30 -23.93 24.00
CA LEU A 414 -11.97 -25.35 24.10
C LEU A 414 -13.14 -26.16 24.67
N ASP A 415 -13.79 -25.66 25.71
CA ASP A 415 -15.01 -26.25 26.28
C ASP A 415 -16.12 -26.36 25.24
N LEU A 416 -16.33 -25.34 24.41
CA LEU A 416 -17.31 -25.38 23.31
C LEU A 416 -16.95 -26.39 22.21
N LEU A 417 -15.66 -26.65 21.99
CA LEU A 417 -15.18 -27.66 21.04
C LEU A 417 -15.34 -29.09 21.58
N LEU A 418 -15.07 -29.29 22.87
CA LEU A 418 -15.19 -30.58 23.55
C LEU A 418 -16.64 -30.93 23.91
N HIS A 419 -17.44 -29.91 24.21
CA HIS A 419 -18.82 -30.00 24.66
C HIS A 419 -19.72 -29.08 23.80
N PRO A 420 -19.98 -29.44 22.53
CA PRO A 420 -20.86 -28.66 21.67
C PRO A 420 -22.25 -28.58 22.30
N ARG A 421 -22.73 -27.35 22.53
CA ARG A 421 -24.02 -27.08 23.20
C ARG A 421 -25.23 -27.23 22.27
N LEU A 422 -24.99 -27.53 20.99
CA LEU A 422 -26.02 -27.85 20.02
C LEU A 422 -25.96 -29.34 19.73
N PRO A 423 -27.11 -30.02 19.52
CA PRO A 423 -27.11 -31.41 19.09
C PRO A 423 -26.23 -31.54 17.85
N PRO A 424 -25.30 -32.52 17.81
CA PRO A 424 -24.35 -32.63 16.72
C PRO A 424 -25.16 -32.74 15.43
N LEU A 425 -25.02 -31.75 14.55
CA LEU A 425 -25.32 -31.95 13.13
C LEU A 425 -24.59 -33.25 12.74
N VAL A 426 -25.21 -34.14 11.98
CA VAL A 426 -24.59 -35.42 11.61
C VAL A 426 -23.27 -35.14 10.91
N TRP A 427 -22.16 -35.18 11.63
CA TRP A 427 -20.84 -34.95 11.07
C TRP A 427 -20.53 -36.15 10.19
N SER A 428 -20.09 -35.90 8.97
CA SER A 428 -19.47 -36.95 8.16
C SER A 428 -18.35 -37.55 9.00
N LEU A 429 -18.44 -38.85 9.28
CA LEU A 429 -17.42 -39.60 10.00
C LEU A 429 -16.03 -39.22 9.45
N PRO A 430 -15.09 -38.77 10.29
CA PRO A 430 -13.73 -38.47 9.82
C PRO A 430 -13.17 -39.72 9.15
N LEU A 431 -12.57 -39.55 7.96
CA LEU A 431 -11.92 -40.64 7.23
C LEU A 431 -10.94 -41.35 8.18
N ALA A 432 -11.22 -42.61 8.49
CA ALA A 432 -10.58 -43.42 9.53
C ALA A 432 -9.06 -43.68 9.34
N GLU A 433 -8.43 -43.11 8.32
CA GLU A 433 -7.07 -43.46 7.90
C GLU A 433 -5.92 -42.75 8.64
N LYS A 434 -6.14 -41.85 9.62
CA LYS A 434 -5.02 -41.04 10.15
C LYS A 434 -5.04 -40.89 11.68
N LEU A 435 -4.33 -41.81 12.34
CA LEU A 435 -3.98 -41.82 13.76
C LEU A 435 -3.31 -40.51 14.20
N SER A 436 -3.76 -40.00 15.36
CA SER A 436 -3.27 -38.82 16.08
C SER A 436 -1.78 -38.94 16.46
N LEU A 437 -1.04 -37.83 16.46
CA LEU A 437 0.30 -37.79 17.07
C LEU A 437 0.14 -38.09 18.57
N VAL A 438 0.79 -39.15 19.04
CA VAL A 438 0.85 -39.52 20.45
C VAL A 438 2.12 -38.89 21.03
N PHE A 439 2.11 -38.52 22.32
CA PHE A 439 3.29 -37.98 23.02
C PHE A 439 4.54 -38.87 22.91
N SER A 440 4.39 -40.14 22.55
CA SER A 440 5.48 -41.08 22.27
C SER A 440 6.24 -40.80 20.97
N ASP A 441 5.70 -40.00 20.05
CA ASP A 441 6.31 -39.65 18.76
C ASP A 441 7.11 -38.34 18.82
N GLU A 442 7.26 -37.74 20.01
CA GLU A 442 8.13 -36.59 20.27
C GLU A 442 9.59 -37.06 20.18
N SER A 443 10.10 -37.26 18.95
CA SER A 443 11.50 -37.60 18.73
C SER A 443 12.38 -36.37 19.00
N HIS A 444 13.58 -36.58 19.53
CA HIS A 444 14.58 -35.53 19.79
C HIS A 444 15.13 -34.85 18.51
N GLU A 445 14.53 -35.09 17.33
CA GLU A 445 15.02 -34.61 16.03
C GLU A 445 14.24 -33.38 15.47
N GLU A 446 13.08 -33.02 16.03
CA GLU A 446 12.36 -31.76 15.74
C GLU A 446 12.68 -30.68 16.79
#